data_AF-A0A970KG32-F1
#
_entry.id   AF-A0A970KG32-F1
#
_cell.length_a   1.000
_cell.length_b   1.000
_cell.length_c   1.000
_cell.angle_alpha   90.00
_cell.angle_beta   90.00
_cell.angle_gamma   90.00
#
_symmetry.space_group_name_H-M   'P 1'
#
loop_
_entity.id
_entity.type
_entity.pdbx_description
1 polymer ?
#
loop_
_entity_poly.entity_id
_entity_poly.type
_entity_poly.pdbx_seq_one_letter_code
_entity_poly.pdbx_strand_id
1 'polypeptide(L)'
;MRKPLFAFLLVIVLAFGVWAYIDVQSVPTGALYRDGVYTGTGKGLFGPVQVEVAVTKGNIASVKVLEHQETPGIADPAIEAVPSAIVAKGSLDVDLVSGATFTSKGIVDAARDALSKAKNYRDGTYVGEARGHNAPLKVEVTVAGGKIAEVKVTEHQETPMLSDGAIKGIPEAIVASGSLDVELVSGATVSSKGVIEAVKNALAKAQLYRDGTYTGEAKGHNAPLKVEVTVAGGKIAEVKVTEHQETPLLSDGAINGIPEAIVASGSLDVDLVSGATVSSKGVIAAVTDALKKAE
;
A
#
# COMPACT_ATOMS: atom_id res chain seq x y z
N MET A 1 34.28 57.18 16.37
CA MET A 1 34.08 55.72 16.51
C MET A 1 32.88 55.32 15.68
N ARG A 2 33.08 54.34 14.77
CA ARG A 2 32.06 53.64 13.96
C ARG A 2 31.03 52.98 14.93
N LYS A 3 29.72 52.93 14.65
CA LYS A 3 29.04 52.13 13.62
C LYS A 3 27.60 52.64 13.37
N PRO A 4 27.04 52.49 12.14
CA PRO A 4 25.67 52.84 11.81
C PRO A 4 24.69 51.69 12.10
N LEU A 5 23.49 52.01 12.58
CA LEU A 5 22.36 51.11 12.76
C LEU A 5 21.57 51.09 11.43
N PHE A 6 21.75 50.04 10.62
CA PHE A 6 20.95 49.82 9.41
C PHE A 6 19.74 48.94 9.75
N ALA A 7 18.57 49.45 9.41
CA ALA A 7 17.27 48.79 9.49
C ALA A 7 17.16 47.62 8.52
N PHE A 8 16.44 46.55 8.91
CA PHE A 8 15.78 45.64 7.98
C PHE A 8 14.44 45.18 8.58
N LEU A 9 13.39 45.93 8.23
CA LEU A 9 12.01 45.47 8.26
C LEU A 9 11.80 44.64 6.98
N LEU A 10 11.80 43.31 7.10
CA LEU A 10 11.52 42.43 5.96
C LEU A 10 10.03 42.05 5.97
N VAL A 11 9.21 42.87 5.31
CA VAL A 11 7.87 42.51 4.89
C VAL A 11 8.00 41.69 3.61
N ILE A 12 7.81 40.37 3.69
CA ILE A 12 7.66 39.54 2.49
C ILE A 12 6.16 39.49 2.16
N VAL A 13 5.74 40.36 1.25
CA VAL A 13 4.54 40.16 0.44
C VAL A 13 4.99 39.45 -0.84
N LEU A 14 4.56 38.21 -1.04
CA LEU A 14 4.63 37.54 -2.33
C LEU A 14 3.22 37.21 -2.79
N ALA A 15 2.67 38.13 -3.59
CA ALA A 15 1.54 37.87 -4.45
C ALA A 15 2.07 37.27 -5.77
N PHE A 16 1.62 36.06 -6.13
CA PHE A 16 1.69 35.57 -7.50
C PHE A 16 0.40 34.80 -7.84
N GLY A 17 -0.42 35.47 -8.65
CA GLY A 17 -1.19 34.92 -9.77
C GLY A 17 -1.96 33.63 -9.61
N VAL A 18 -3.28 33.76 -9.51
CA VAL A 18 -4.24 32.79 -10.06
C VAL A 18 -4.11 32.79 -11.59
N TRP A 19 -3.73 31.67 -12.19
CA TRP A 19 -4.53 30.86 -13.12
C TRP A 19 -3.62 29.83 -13.79
N ALA A 20 -3.66 28.59 -13.31
CA ALA A 20 -3.17 27.44 -14.06
C ALA A 20 -4.30 26.40 -14.02
N TYR A 21 -4.82 26.12 -15.20
CA TYR A 21 -5.68 24.99 -15.52
C TYR A 21 -5.05 23.75 -14.89
N ILE A 22 -5.67 23.20 -13.83
CA ILE A 22 -5.26 21.90 -13.31
C ILE A 22 -5.67 20.92 -14.40
N ASP A 23 -4.70 20.55 -15.23
CA ASP A 23 -4.70 19.24 -15.82
C ASP A 23 -4.79 18.29 -14.63
N VAL A 24 -5.99 17.76 -14.37
CA VAL A 24 -6.14 16.59 -13.50
C VAL A 24 -5.40 15.52 -14.26
N GLN A 25 -4.08 15.44 -14.02
CA GLN A 25 -3.23 14.44 -14.63
C GLN A 25 -3.96 13.12 -14.39
N SER A 26 -4.38 12.51 -15.49
CA SER A 26 -5.09 11.24 -15.47
C SER A 26 -4.24 10.30 -14.62
N VAL A 27 -4.80 9.84 -13.49
CA VAL A 27 -4.15 8.82 -12.68
C VAL A 27 -3.77 7.70 -13.64
N PRO A 28 -2.47 7.33 -13.75
CA PRO A 28 -2.08 6.31 -14.71
C PRO A 28 -2.86 5.04 -14.38
N THR A 29 -3.70 4.60 -15.31
CA THR A 29 -4.51 3.40 -15.11
C THR A 29 -3.57 2.22 -14.91
N GLY A 30 -3.59 1.62 -13.71
CA GLY A 30 -2.70 0.51 -13.37
C GLY A 30 -1.41 0.87 -12.63
N ALA A 31 -1.11 2.14 -12.38
CA ALA A 31 0.02 2.52 -11.53
C ALA A 31 -0.21 2.17 -10.06
N LEU A 32 0.82 1.72 -9.35
CA LEU A 32 0.76 1.46 -7.90
C LEU A 32 0.44 2.70 -7.06
N TYR A 33 0.98 3.83 -7.48
CA TYR A 33 0.86 5.09 -6.76
C TYR A 33 0.20 6.14 -7.64
N ARG A 34 -0.55 7.02 -7.00
CA ARG A 34 -1.13 8.21 -7.61
C ARG A 34 -0.05 9.28 -7.69
N ASP A 35 0.03 9.95 -8.83
CA ASP A 35 0.94 11.08 -9.01
C ASP A 35 0.65 12.19 -7.99
N GLY A 36 1.71 12.86 -7.55
CA GLY A 36 1.60 13.91 -6.54
C GLY A 36 2.83 13.95 -5.62
N VAL A 37 2.78 14.88 -4.66
CA VAL A 37 3.80 15.04 -3.64
C VAL A 37 3.18 14.70 -2.30
N TYR A 38 3.77 13.75 -1.60
CA TYR A 38 3.27 13.21 -0.34
C TYR A 38 4.31 13.36 0.73
N THR A 39 3.89 13.82 1.91
CA THR A 39 4.75 13.85 3.08
C THR A 39 4.46 12.68 3.99
N GLY A 40 5.51 12.17 4.62
CA GLY A 40 5.40 11.09 5.58
C GLY A 40 6.36 11.25 6.73
N THR A 41 6.00 10.64 7.85
CA THR A 41 6.74 10.69 9.10
C THR A 41 7.17 9.29 9.51
N GLY A 42 8.42 9.15 9.92
CA GLY A 42 8.98 7.90 10.42
C GLY A 42 9.70 8.14 11.75
N LYS A 43 9.83 7.08 12.55
CA LYS A 43 10.49 7.17 13.85
C LYS A 43 12.01 7.06 13.68
N GLY A 44 12.72 8.17 13.88
CA GLY A 44 14.18 8.20 14.00
C GLY A 44 14.68 7.82 15.39
N LEU A 45 15.99 7.97 15.61
CA LEU A 45 16.64 7.69 16.89
C LEU A 45 16.35 8.79 17.93
N PHE A 46 16.42 10.06 17.51
CA PHE A 46 16.31 11.22 18.41
C PHE A 46 15.05 12.05 18.18
N GLY A 47 14.21 11.67 17.22
CA GLY A 47 12.97 12.36 16.91
C GLY A 47 12.32 11.79 15.65
N PRO A 48 11.17 12.36 15.22
CA PRO A 48 10.59 12.01 13.94
C PRO A 48 11.51 12.45 12.79
N VAL A 49 11.54 11.66 11.74
CA VAL A 49 12.13 12.01 10.44
C VAL A 49 10.96 12.27 9.49
N GLN A 50 10.96 13.43 8.86
CA GLN A 50 9.98 13.80 7.83
C GLN A 50 10.59 13.68 6.45
N VAL A 51 9.85 13.04 5.55
CA VAL A 51 10.25 12.83 4.17
C VAL A 51 9.14 13.30 3.23
N GLU A 52 9.54 13.92 2.13
CA GLU A 52 8.70 14.19 0.98
C GLU A 52 9.00 13.16 -0.11
N VAL A 53 7.95 12.55 -0.65
CA VAL A 53 8.01 11.62 -1.77
C VAL A 53 7.21 12.20 -2.93
N ALA A 54 7.87 12.44 -4.05
CA ALA A 54 7.20 12.79 -5.30
C ALA A 54 6.95 11.53 -6.11
N VAL A 55 5.72 11.34 -6.57
CA VAL A 55 5.30 10.28 -7.46
C VAL A 55 4.98 10.89 -8.82
N THR A 56 5.52 10.32 -9.88
CA THR A 56 5.26 10.75 -11.27
C THR A 56 5.12 9.53 -12.17
N LYS A 57 4.06 9.51 -12.97
CA LYS A 57 3.67 8.36 -13.79
C LYS A 57 3.61 7.07 -12.98
N GLY A 58 3.15 7.14 -11.73
CA GLY A 58 3.04 6.00 -10.83
C GLY A 58 4.33 5.51 -10.18
N ASN A 59 5.46 6.15 -10.47
CA ASN A 59 6.77 5.76 -9.99
C ASN A 59 7.29 6.75 -8.95
N ILE A 60 8.13 6.27 -8.03
CA ILE A 60 8.82 7.13 -7.06
C ILE A 60 9.84 7.97 -7.83
N ALA A 61 9.54 9.26 -8.03
CA ALA A 61 10.36 10.18 -8.80
C ALA A 61 11.45 10.83 -7.94
N SER A 62 11.14 11.15 -6.68
CA SER A 62 12.12 11.67 -5.73
C SER A 62 11.72 11.37 -4.29
N VAL A 63 12.73 11.24 -3.42
CA VAL A 63 12.56 11.14 -1.98
C VAL A 63 13.50 12.18 -1.35
N LYS A 64 12.98 13.03 -0.47
CA LYS A 64 13.73 14.11 0.16
C LYS A 64 13.46 14.14 1.67
N VAL A 65 14.52 14.12 2.47
CA VAL A 65 14.40 14.38 3.91
C VAL A 65 14.15 15.87 4.12
N LEU A 66 13.03 16.22 4.77
CA LEU A 66 12.63 17.60 5.05
C LEU A 66 13.12 18.05 6.43
N GLU A 67 12.91 17.20 7.44
CA GLU A 67 13.20 17.51 8.84
C GLU A 67 13.69 16.25 9.56
N HIS A 68 14.70 16.39 10.41
CA HIS A 68 15.18 15.32 11.30
C HIS A 68 15.88 15.93 12.52
N GLN A 69 15.99 15.15 13.59
CA GLN A 69 16.71 15.52 14.82
C GLN A 69 17.93 14.61 15.08
N GLU A 70 18.37 13.91 14.03
CA GLU A 70 19.47 12.94 14.10
C GLU A 70 20.85 13.61 14.26
N THR A 71 21.83 12.85 14.74
CA THR A 71 23.18 13.36 15.02
C THR A 71 23.92 13.74 13.73
N PRO A 72 24.36 15.01 13.56
CA PRO A 72 25.14 15.45 12.41
C PRO A 72 26.41 14.61 12.21
N GLY A 73 26.75 14.30 10.96
CA GLY A 73 27.92 13.49 10.60
C GLY A 73 27.74 11.98 10.75
N ILE A 74 26.89 11.51 11.68
CA ILE A 74 26.56 10.09 11.83
C ILE A 74 25.39 9.72 10.91
N ALA A 75 24.38 10.59 10.85
CA ALA A 75 23.16 10.39 10.08
C ALA A 75 23.30 10.72 8.59
N ASP A 76 24.25 11.59 8.23
CA ASP A 76 24.42 12.13 6.87
C ASP A 76 24.53 11.03 5.80
N PRO A 77 25.31 9.94 6.01
CA PRO A 77 25.35 8.83 5.06
C PRO A 77 23.97 8.21 4.79
N ALA A 78 23.11 8.08 5.80
CA ALA A 78 21.75 7.56 5.64
C ALA A 78 20.83 8.58 4.96
N ILE A 79 20.94 9.86 5.30
CA ILE A 79 20.14 10.96 4.73
C ILE A 79 20.41 11.11 3.23
N GLU A 80 21.62 10.84 2.76
CA GLU A 80 21.99 10.92 1.35
C GLU A 80 21.71 9.61 0.59
N ALA A 81 22.13 8.46 1.14
CA ALA A 81 22.12 7.20 0.41
C ALA A 81 20.73 6.54 0.36
N VAL A 82 19.97 6.58 1.45
CA VAL A 82 18.69 5.84 1.54
C VAL A 82 17.63 6.42 0.59
N PRO A 83 17.38 7.75 0.54
CA PRO A 83 16.46 8.33 -0.43
C PRO A 83 16.85 8.01 -1.88
N SER A 84 18.14 8.12 -2.19
CA SER A 84 18.68 7.81 -3.52
C SER A 84 18.47 6.34 -3.91
N ALA A 85 18.70 5.42 -2.97
CA ALA A 85 18.48 3.99 -3.16
C ALA A 85 16.99 3.66 -3.39
N ILE A 86 16.07 4.32 -2.67
CA ILE A 86 14.62 4.13 -2.85
C ILE A 86 14.20 4.54 -4.26
N VAL A 87 14.66 5.71 -4.74
CA VAL A 87 14.36 6.18 -6.09
C VAL A 87 14.97 5.25 -7.14
N ALA A 88 16.24 4.86 -6.97
CA ALA A 88 16.93 3.98 -7.91
C ALA A 88 16.31 2.59 -8.01
N LYS A 89 15.88 2.00 -6.89
CA LYS A 89 15.23 0.70 -6.86
C LYS A 89 13.73 0.77 -7.17
N GLY A 90 13.10 1.93 -6.98
CA GLY A 90 11.64 2.10 -7.09
C GLY A 90 10.86 1.34 -6.00
N SER A 91 11.51 1.00 -4.89
CA SER A 91 10.96 0.19 -3.80
C SER A 91 11.56 0.61 -2.46
N LEU A 92 10.83 0.30 -1.38
CA LEU A 92 11.25 0.55 -0.01
C LEU A 92 12.17 -0.54 0.57
N ASP A 93 12.32 -1.65 -0.14
CA ASP A 93 13.25 -2.73 0.20
C ASP A 93 14.68 -2.30 -0.15
N VAL A 94 15.31 -1.46 0.65
CA VAL A 94 16.65 -0.94 0.39
C VAL A 94 17.60 -1.32 1.52
N ASP A 95 18.88 -1.43 1.18
CA ASP A 95 19.91 -1.66 2.18
C ASP A 95 20.02 -0.46 3.12
N LEU A 96 20.09 -0.74 4.42
CA LEU A 96 20.29 0.28 5.44
C LEU A 96 21.78 0.62 5.56
N VAL A 97 22.08 1.84 6.02
CA VAL A 97 23.46 2.27 6.20
C VAL A 97 24.00 1.79 7.54
N SER A 98 25.13 1.09 7.50
CA SER A 98 25.88 0.65 8.68
C SER A 98 26.26 1.84 9.57
N GLY A 99 25.99 1.73 10.87
CA GLY A 99 26.22 2.83 11.84
C GLY A 99 25.11 3.88 11.90
N ALA A 100 24.17 3.89 10.94
CA ALA A 100 23.03 4.80 10.87
C ALA A 100 21.70 4.05 10.68
N THR A 101 21.58 2.86 11.29
CA THR A 101 20.43 1.95 11.10
C THR A 101 19.10 2.56 11.53
N PHE A 102 19.06 3.25 12.66
CA PHE A 102 17.83 3.88 13.16
C PHE A 102 17.38 5.03 12.25
N THR A 103 18.30 5.86 11.80
CA THR A 103 18.03 6.92 10.83
C THR A 103 17.53 6.33 9.50
N SER A 104 18.22 5.29 8.99
CA SER A 104 17.85 4.62 7.73
C SER A 104 16.43 4.06 7.81
N LYS A 105 16.11 3.39 8.93
CA LYS A 105 14.76 2.88 9.16
C LYS A 105 13.73 4.01 9.29
N GLY A 106 14.07 5.09 9.97
CA GLY A 106 13.22 6.28 10.07
C GLY A 106 12.87 6.87 8.70
N ILE A 107 13.84 6.96 7.79
CA ILE A 107 13.63 7.44 6.41
C ILE A 107 12.74 6.45 5.62
N VAL A 108 13.01 5.15 5.70
CA VAL A 108 12.19 4.13 5.01
C VAL A 108 10.76 4.12 5.56
N ASP A 109 10.59 4.25 6.87
CA ASP A 109 9.28 4.31 7.51
C ASP A 109 8.52 5.58 7.12
N ALA A 110 9.20 6.73 7.03
CA ALA A 110 8.63 7.98 6.55
C ALA A 110 8.21 7.90 5.07
N ALA A 111 9.05 7.30 4.22
CA ALA A 111 8.70 7.06 2.82
C ALA A 111 7.53 6.08 2.69
N ARG A 112 7.45 5.05 3.56
CA ARG A 112 6.30 4.13 3.62
C ARG A 112 5.01 4.85 3.97
N ASP A 113 5.05 5.73 4.96
CA ASP A 113 3.91 6.54 5.35
C ASP A 113 3.46 7.45 4.19
N ALA A 114 4.38 8.15 3.54
CA ALA A 114 4.10 8.98 2.37
C ALA A 114 3.46 8.18 1.22
N LEU A 115 4.05 7.03 0.87
CA LEU A 115 3.54 6.16 -0.20
C LEU A 115 2.21 5.48 0.16
N SER A 116 1.92 5.27 1.44
CA SER A 116 0.62 4.76 1.87
C SER A 116 -0.52 5.71 1.51
N LYS A 117 -0.27 7.03 1.61
CA LYS A 117 -1.18 8.10 1.20
C LYS A 117 -1.24 8.23 -0.33
N ALA A 118 -0.19 7.82 -1.03
CA ALA A 118 -0.14 7.79 -2.48
C ALA A 118 -0.79 6.54 -3.10
N LYS A 119 -1.15 5.51 -2.31
CA LYS A 119 -1.67 4.25 -2.86
C LYS A 119 -2.82 4.44 -3.84
N ASN A 120 -2.76 3.66 -4.90
CA ASN A 120 -3.76 3.56 -5.94
C ASN A 120 -4.44 2.18 -5.88
N TYR A 121 -5.69 2.11 -6.29
CA TYR A 121 -6.49 0.88 -6.23
C TYR A 121 -7.19 0.61 -7.55
N ARG A 122 -7.55 -0.65 -7.81
CA ARG A 122 -8.40 -1.00 -8.95
C ARG A 122 -9.82 -0.52 -8.67
N ASP A 123 -10.40 0.21 -9.62
CA ASP A 123 -11.80 0.63 -9.56
C ASP A 123 -12.76 -0.56 -9.42
N GLY A 124 -13.84 -0.36 -8.69
CA GLY A 124 -14.84 -1.38 -8.40
C GLY A 124 -15.35 -1.32 -6.98
N THR A 125 -16.24 -2.25 -6.65
CA THR A 125 -16.83 -2.38 -5.32
C THR A 125 -16.32 -3.67 -4.68
N TYR A 126 -15.76 -3.54 -3.49
CA TYR A 126 -15.10 -4.64 -2.78
C TYR A 126 -15.71 -4.83 -1.41
N VAL A 127 -15.99 -6.08 -1.06
CA VAL A 127 -16.50 -6.43 0.27
C VAL A 127 -15.37 -7.01 1.10
N GLY A 128 -15.20 -6.42 2.29
CA GLY A 128 -14.29 -6.89 3.32
C GLY A 128 -15.05 -7.23 4.59
N GLU A 129 -14.58 -8.28 5.28
CA GLU A 129 -15.12 -8.71 6.55
C GLU A 129 -14.00 -8.71 7.59
N ALA A 130 -14.31 -8.27 8.80
CA ALA A 130 -13.40 -8.39 9.94
C ALA A 130 -14.16 -8.56 11.24
N ARG A 131 -13.43 -8.98 12.28
CA ARG A 131 -13.98 -9.14 13.63
C ARG A 131 -14.30 -7.77 14.24
N GLY A 132 -15.57 -7.54 14.55
CA GLY A 132 -16.02 -6.46 15.44
C GLY A 132 -15.95 -6.86 16.92
N HIS A 133 -16.42 -5.98 17.80
CA HIS A 133 -16.49 -6.25 19.25
C HIS A 133 -17.48 -7.38 19.56
N ASN A 134 -18.68 -7.32 18.97
CA ASN A 134 -19.76 -8.27 19.27
C ASN A 134 -19.81 -9.45 18.28
N ALA A 135 -19.60 -9.17 16.99
CA ALA A 135 -19.65 -10.14 15.91
C ALA A 135 -18.76 -9.68 14.74
N PRO A 136 -18.51 -10.53 13.73
CA PRO A 136 -17.97 -10.05 12.46
C PRO A 136 -18.83 -8.92 11.88
N LEU A 137 -18.18 -7.95 11.25
CA LEU A 137 -18.81 -6.88 10.50
C LEU A 137 -18.31 -6.89 9.06
N LYS A 138 -19.17 -6.45 8.14
CA LYS A 138 -18.85 -6.33 6.71
C LYS A 138 -18.90 -4.87 6.29
N VAL A 139 -17.94 -4.52 5.45
CA VAL A 139 -17.88 -3.23 4.78
C VAL A 139 -17.83 -3.43 3.28
N GLU A 140 -18.50 -2.54 2.58
CA GLU A 140 -18.42 -2.36 1.15
C GLU A 140 -17.60 -1.10 0.88
N VAL A 141 -16.55 -1.25 0.07
CA VAL A 141 -15.64 -0.16 -0.31
C VAL A 141 -15.74 0.03 -1.81
N THR A 142 -16.17 1.22 -2.22
CA THR A 142 -16.20 1.62 -3.63
C THR A 142 -14.93 2.39 -3.94
N VAL A 143 -14.18 1.91 -4.92
CA VAL A 143 -13.02 2.57 -5.49
C VAL A 143 -13.41 3.16 -6.84
N ALA A 144 -13.15 4.45 -7.03
CA ALA A 144 -13.36 5.15 -8.30
C ALA A 144 -12.19 6.08 -8.61
N GLY A 145 -11.68 6.02 -9.84
CA GLY A 145 -10.49 6.77 -10.25
C GLY A 145 -9.27 6.45 -9.37
N GLY A 146 -9.20 5.22 -8.88
CA GLY A 146 -8.15 4.71 -8.01
C GLY A 146 -8.16 5.22 -6.57
N LYS A 147 -9.22 5.92 -6.17
CA LYS A 147 -9.41 6.46 -4.82
C LYS A 147 -10.53 5.75 -4.09
N ILE A 148 -10.43 5.68 -2.77
CA ILE A 148 -11.55 5.26 -1.92
C ILE A 148 -12.65 6.33 -2.05
N ALA A 149 -13.70 6.02 -2.81
CA ALA A 149 -14.80 6.93 -3.11
C ALA A 149 -15.92 6.82 -2.07
N GLU A 150 -16.16 5.62 -1.57
CA GLU A 150 -17.18 5.34 -0.56
C GLU A 150 -16.76 4.17 0.32
N VAL A 151 -17.11 4.24 1.60
CA VAL A 151 -17.02 3.12 2.54
C VAL A 151 -18.36 3.02 3.25
N LYS A 152 -18.98 1.84 3.21
CA LYS A 152 -20.27 1.58 3.83
C LYS A 152 -20.20 0.34 4.70
N VAL A 153 -20.55 0.46 5.98
CA VAL A 153 -20.78 -0.71 6.83
C VAL A 153 -22.12 -1.32 6.45
N THR A 154 -22.10 -2.53 5.91
CA THR A 154 -23.30 -3.22 5.38
C THR A 154 -23.89 -4.22 6.36
N GLU A 155 -23.07 -4.79 7.23
CA GLU A 155 -23.50 -5.76 8.25
C GLU A 155 -22.69 -5.54 9.53
N HIS A 156 -23.34 -5.39 10.68
CA HIS A 156 -22.68 -5.35 11.99
C HIS A 156 -23.67 -5.72 13.10
N GLN A 157 -23.15 -6.15 14.25
CA GLN A 157 -23.93 -6.37 15.49
C GLN A 157 -23.37 -5.57 16.67
N GLU A 158 -22.65 -4.49 16.37
CA GLU A 158 -22.11 -3.57 17.38
C GLU A 158 -23.21 -2.91 18.21
N THR A 159 -22.86 -2.52 19.44
CA THR A 159 -23.83 -1.93 20.37
C THR A 159 -24.26 -0.54 19.87
N PRO A 160 -25.56 -0.29 19.64
CA PRO A 160 -26.06 1.01 19.19
C PRO A 160 -25.64 2.14 20.15
N MET A 161 -25.49 3.35 19.62
CA MET A 161 -25.05 4.57 20.34
C MET A 161 -23.58 4.56 20.78
N LEU A 162 -23.06 3.43 21.28
CA LEU A 162 -21.66 3.30 21.68
C LEU A 162 -20.72 3.20 20.48
N SER A 163 -21.14 2.47 19.44
CA SER A 163 -20.33 2.21 18.25
C SER A 163 -20.62 3.14 17.07
N ASP A 164 -21.62 4.01 17.18
CA ASP A 164 -22.07 4.86 16.07
C ASP A 164 -20.95 5.73 15.49
N GLY A 165 -20.06 6.25 16.35
CA GLY A 165 -18.88 6.99 15.91
C GLY A 165 -17.92 6.12 15.10
N ALA A 166 -17.74 4.85 15.46
CA ALA A 166 -16.92 3.91 14.70
C ALA A 166 -17.60 3.48 13.39
N ILE A 167 -18.91 3.21 13.42
CA ILE A 167 -19.65 2.71 12.26
C ILE A 167 -19.85 3.79 11.18
N LYS A 168 -19.96 5.06 11.57
CA LYS A 168 -20.18 6.18 10.62
C LYS A 168 -18.93 7.05 10.44
N GLY A 169 -18.30 7.44 11.54
CA GLY A 169 -17.18 8.38 11.52
C GLY A 169 -15.89 7.81 10.92
N ILE A 170 -15.58 6.52 11.16
CA ILE A 170 -14.38 5.90 10.57
C ILE A 170 -14.49 5.79 9.05
N PRO A 171 -15.60 5.29 8.47
CA PRO A 171 -15.80 5.33 7.01
C PRO A 171 -15.66 6.74 6.40
N GLU A 172 -16.30 7.74 7.01
CA GLU A 172 -16.20 9.13 6.56
C GLU A 172 -14.76 9.66 6.62
N ALA A 173 -14.04 9.39 7.70
CA ALA A 173 -12.65 9.79 7.87
C ALA A 173 -11.71 9.10 6.86
N ILE A 174 -11.95 7.82 6.55
CA ILE A 174 -11.18 7.09 5.53
C ILE A 174 -11.40 7.69 4.15
N VAL A 175 -12.66 7.98 3.77
CA VAL A 175 -12.97 8.60 2.47
C VAL A 175 -12.37 10.01 2.39
N ALA A 176 -12.48 10.81 3.46
CA ALA A 176 -11.96 12.18 3.50
C ALA A 176 -10.43 12.25 3.43
N SER A 177 -9.74 11.36 4.17
CA SER A 177 -8.27 11.32 4.18
C SER A 177 -7.67 10.54 3.00
N GLY A 178 -8.44 9.60 2.43
CA GLY A 178 -7.91 8.60 1.50
C GLY A 178 -6.91 7.66 2.13
N SER A 179 -6.91 7.53 3.46
CA SER A 179 -5.95 6.76 4.26
C SER A 179 -6.67 5.84 5.24
N LEU A 180 -6.01 4.75 5.62
CA LEU A 180 -6.46 3.88 6.71
C LEU A 180 -5.90 4.33 8.07
N ASP A 181 -4.94 5.26 8.07
CA ASP A 181 -4.40 5.89 9.28
C ASP A 181 -5.34 7.02 9.72
N VAL A 182 -6.44 6.61 10.36
CA VAL A 182 -7.46 7.50 10.91
C VAL A 182 -7.56 7.33 12.42
N GLU A 183 -7.95 8.39 13.12
CA GLU A 183 -8.07 8.38 14.57
C GLU A 183 -9.17 7.40 15.03
N LEU A 184 -8.87 6.61 16.06
CA LEU A 184 -9.83 5.68 16.65
C LEU A 184 -10.84 6.43 17.53
N VAL A 185 -12.08 5.95 17.55
CA VAL A 185 -13.14 6.57 18.36
C VAL A 185 -13.01 6.13 19.83
N SER A 186 -12.98 7.12 20.73
CA SER A 186 -12.94 6.88 22.18
C SER A 186 -14.18 6.11 22.64
N GLY A 187 -13.98 5.06 23.45
CA GLY A 187 -15.06 4.15 23.89
C GLY A 187 -15.51 3.12 22.86
N ALA A 188 -15.06 3.21 21.60
CA ALA A 188 -15.38 2.29 20.50
C ALA A 188 -14.12 1.77 19.80
N THR A 189 -13.01 1.59 20.53
CA THR A 189 -11.70 1.22 19.97
C THR A 189 -11.76 -0.10 19.19
N VAL A 190 -12.45 -1.12 19.74
CA VAL A 190 -12.54 -2.44 19.09
C VAL A 190 -13.35 -2.38 17.82
N SER A 191 -14.50 -1.70 17.85
CA SER A 191 -15.35 -1.48 16.68
C SER A 191 -14.62 -0.66 15.61
N SER A 192 -13.88 0.39 16.01
CA SER A 192 -13.07 1.22 15.08
C SER A 192 -12.02 0.39 14.36
N LYS A 193 -11.27 -0.43 15.09
CA LYS A 193 -10.29 -1.35 14.50
C LYS A 193 -10.95 -2.39 13.61
N GLY A 194 -12.13 -2.90 13.99
CA GLY A 194 -12.91 -3.82 13.18
C GLY A 194 -13.28 -3.23 11.82
N VAL A 195 -13.76 -1.97 11.81
CA VAL A 195 -14.07 -1.26 10.55
C VAL A 195 -12.80 -1.05 9.71
N ILE A 196 -11.72 -0.55 10.30
CA ILE A 196 -10.45 -0.33 9.57
C ILE A 196 -9.91 -1.64 8.97
N GLU A 197 -9.91 -2.73 9.73
CA GLU A 197 -9.46 -4.04 9.23
C GLU A 197 -10.39 -4.60 8.15
N ALA A 198 -11.71 -4.39 8.25
CA ALA A 198 -12.64 -4.79 7.20
C ALA A 198 -12.37 -3.99 5.91
N VAL A 199 -12.13 -2.68 6.01
CA VAL A 199 -11.78 -1.84 4.84
C VAL A 199 -10.45 -2.28 4.24
N LYS A 200 -9.45 -2.56 5.08
CA LYS A 200 -8.16 -3.10 4.64
C LYS A 200 -8.32 -4.42 3.89
N ASN A 201 -9.16 -5.34 4.38
CA ASN A 201 -9.45 -6.60 3.71
C ASN A 201 -10.19 -6.40 2.38
N ALA A 202 -11.07 -5.40 2.27
CA ALA A 202 -11.70 -5.04 1.01
C ALA A 202 -10.66 -4.49 0.01
N LEU A 203 -9.81 -3.55 0.45
CA LEU A 203 -8.79 -2.91 -0.38
C LEU A 203 -7.67 -3.86 -0.81
N ALA A 204 -7.39 -4.92 -0.04
CA ALA A 204 -6.47 -5.98 -0.45
C ALA A 204 -6.95 -6.67 -1.75
N LYS A 205 -8.26 -6.78 -1.98
CA LYS A 205 -8.86 -7.31 -3.22
C LYS A 205 -8.80 -6.31 -4.40
N ALA A 206 -8.54 -5.04 -4.08
CA ALA A 206 -8.39 -3.95 -5.05
C ALA A 206 -6.92 -3.60 -5.32
N GLN A 207 -5.97 -4.36 -4.76
CA GLN A 207 -4.56 -4.07 -4.84
C GLN A 207 -4.05 -4.15 -6.28
N LEU A 208 -3.18 -3.19 -6.64
CA LEU A 208 -2.41 -3.20 -7.87
C LEU A 208 -1.00 -3.72 -7.59
N TYR A 209 -0.30 -4.14 -8.64
CA TYR A 209 1.08 -4.64 -8.58
C TYR A 209 2.00 -3.83 -9.51
N ARG A 210 3.32 -3.87 -9.31
CA ARG A 210 4.28 -3.35 -10.30
C ARG A 210 4.26 -4.24 -11.53
N ASP A 211 4.28 -3.62 -12.69
CA ASP A 211 4.38 -4.33 -13.96
C ASP A 211 5.72 -5.08 -14.05
N GLY A 212 5.68 -6.27 -14.61
CA GLY A 212 6.85 -7.14 -14.73
C GLY A 212 6.49 -8.62 -14.66
N THR A 213 7.52 -9.45 -14.74
CA THR A 213 7.40 -10.90 -14.60
C THR A 213 8.09 -11.34 -13.33
N TYR A 214 7.34 -12.04 -12.48
CA TYR A 214 7.76 -12.45 -11.14
C TYR A 214 7.68 -13.95 -11.01
N THR A 215 8.73 -14.57 -10.50
CA THR A 215 8.71 -15.99 -10.16
C THR A 215 8.34 -16.17 -8.71
N GLY A 216 7.59 -17.23 -8.42
CA GLY A 216 7.19 -17.61 -7.08
C GLY A 216 7.35 -19.10 -6.87
N GLU A 217 7.67 -19.50 -5.64
CA GLU A 217 7.82 -20.90 -5.27
C GLU A 217 7.05 -21.19 -4.00
N ALA A 218 6.37 -22.32 -3.96
CA ALA A 218 5.72 -22.81 -2.76
C ALA A 218 5.66 -24.34 -2.71
N LYS A 219 5.37 -24.87 -1.52
CA LYS A 219 5.21 -26.30 -1.31
C LYS A 219 3.93 -26.79 -2.00
N GLY A 220 4.07 -27.69 -2.98
CA GLY A 220 2.99 -28.52 -3.50
C GLY A 220 2.75 -29.77 -2.63
N HIS A 221 1.86 -30.65 -3.07
CA HIS A 221 1.59 -31.92 -2.40
C HIS A 221 2.81 -32.85 -2.44
N ASN A 222 3.43 -33.00 -3.62
CA ASN A 222 4.51 -33.96 -3.83
C ASN A 222 5.90 -33.30 -3.73
N ALA A 223 6.05 -32.09 -4.25
CA ALA A 223 7.31 -31.34 -4.29
C ALA A 223 7.02 -29.83 -4.31
N PRO A 224 8.04 -28.96 -4.14
CA PRO A 224 7.88 -27.55 -4.46
C PRO A 224 7.38 -27.36 -5.89
N LEU A 225 6.48 -26.42 -6.08
CA LEU A 225 6.03 -25.96 -7.39
C LEU A 225 6.43 -24.51 -7.60
N LYS A 226 6.73 -24.16 -8.85
CA LYS A 226 7.11 -22.82 -9.27
C LYS A 226 6.11 -22.26 -10.26
N VAL A 227 5.87 -20.96 -10.11
CA VAL A 227 5.02 -20.20 -11.01
C VAL A 227 5.78 -18.99 -11.53
N GLU A 228 5.37 -18.55 -12.71
CA GLU A 228 5.71 -17.27 -13.30
C GLU A 228 4.42 -16.45 -13.40
N VAL A 229 4.44 -15.22 -12.88
CA VAL A 229 3.31 -14.31 -12.85
C VAL A 229 3.69 -13.06 -13.62
N THR A 230 2.94 -12.76 -14.68
CA THR A 230 3.09 -11.52 -15.44
C THR A 230 2.07 -10.51 -14.95
N VAL A 231 2.55 -9.35 -14.53
CA VAL A 231 1.74 -8.19 -14.19
C VAL A 231 1.85 -7.17 -15.31
N ALA A 232 0.70 -6.68 -15.80
CA ALA A 232 0.63 -5.62 -16.79
C ALA A 232 -0.52 -4.66 -16.46
N GLY A 233 -0.26 -3.34 -16.53
CA GLY A 233 -1.22 -2.33 -16.12
C GLY A 233 -1.70 -2.51 -14.68
N GLY A 234 -0.79 -2.93 -13.80
CA GLY A 234 -1.02 -3.21 -12.39
C GLY A 234 -1.91 -4.40 -12.07
N LYS A 235 -2.27 -5.21 -13.08
CA LYS A 235 -3.14 -6.37 -12.94
C LYS A 235 -2.38 -7.65 -13.24
N ILE A 236 -2.82 -8.74 -12.61
CA ILE A 236 -2.34 -10.09 -12.93
C ILE A 236 -2.80 -10.42 -14.35
N ALA A 237 -1.89 -10.37 -15.31
CA ALA A 237 -2.17 -10.57 -16.72
C ALA A 237 -2.03 -12.04 -17.12
N GLU A 238 -1.08 -12.75 -16.51
CA GLU A 238 -0.82 -14.16 -16.76
C GLU A 238 -0.27 -14.83 -15.50
N VAL A 239 -0.65 -16.10 -15.31
CA VAL A 239 -0.04 -16.98 -14.32
C VAL A 239 0.26 -18.30 -15.02
N LYS A 240 1.52 -18.75 -14.93
CA LYS A 240 1.98 -19.98 -15.54
C LYS A 240 2.68 -20.85 -14.50
N VAL A 241 2.25 -22.09 -14.34
CA VAL A 241 3.00 -23.07 -13.56
C VAL A 241 4.17 -23.56 -14.41
N THR A 242 5.41 -23.27 -13.99
CA THR A 242 6.62 -23.58 -14.76
C THR A 242 7.28 -24.88 -14.32
N GLU A 243 7.10 -25.27 -13.06
CA GLU A 243 7.68 -26.50 -12.52
C GLU A 243 6.73 -27.09 -11.46
N HIS A 244 6.40 -28.38 -11.56
CA HIS A 244 5.65 -29.10 -10.55
C HIS A 244 5.93 -30.61 -10.64
N GLN A 245 5.69 -31.35 -9.55
CA GLN A 245 5.70 -32.82 -9.54
C GLN A 245 4.37 -33.40 -9.01
N GLU A 246 3.31 -32.63 -9.16
CA GLU A 246 1.96 -33.05 -8.79
C GLU A 246 1.49 -34.24 -9.64
N THR A 247 0.59 -35.05 -9.09
CA THR A 247 0.12 -36.26 -9.77
C THR A 247 -0.71 -35.89 -11.01
N PRO A 248 -0.33 -36.36 -12.23
CA PRO A 248 -1.08 -36.08 -13.45
C PRO A 248 -2.55 -36.52 -13.34
N LEU A 249 -3.45 -35.85 -14.07
CA LEU A 249 -4.91 -36.04 -14.07
C LEU A 249 -5.62 -35.65 -12.77
N LEU A 250 -5.02 -35.92 -11.61
CA LEU A 250 -5.58 -35.53 -10.31
C LEU A 250 -5.40 -34.05 -10.01
N SER A 251 -4.27 -33.48 -10.40
CA SER A 251 -3.90 -32.10 -10.10
C SER A 251 -4.15 -31.12 -11.26
N ASP A 252 -4.51 -31.60 -12.45
CA ASP A 252 -4.63 -30.79 -13.66
C ASP A 252 -5.62 -29.63 -13.49
N GLY A 253 -6.71 -29.86 -12.75
CA GLY A 253 -7.66 -28.79 -12.40
C GLY A 253 -7.01 -27.70 -11.55
N ALA A 254 -6.13 -28.06 -10.61
CA ALA A 254 -5.41 -27.09 -9.80
C ALA A 254 -4.28 -26.39 -10.58
N ILE A 255 -3.53 -27.13 -11.40
CA ILE A 255 -2.39 -26.62 -12.15
C ILE A 255 -2.84 -25.66 -13.27
N ASN A 256 -3.96 -25.92 -13.92
CA ASN A 256 -4.45 -25.09 -15.02
C ASN A 256 -5.60 -24.16 -14.59
N GLY A 257 -6.56 -24.67 -13.83
CA GLY A 257 -7.77 -23.93 -13.47
C GLY A 257 -7.55 -22.82 -12.44
N ILE A 258 -6.65 -23.01 -11.47
CA ILE A 258 -6.37 -21.96 -10.47
C ILE A 258 -5.69 -20.74 -11.12
N PRO A 259 -4.64 -20.89 -11.95
CA PRO A 259 -4.08 -19.77 -12.71
C PRO A 259 -5.12 -19.02 -13.55
N GLU A 260 -5.97 -19.74 -14.28
CA GLU A 260 -7.05 -19.14 -15.09
C GLU A 260 -8.04 -18.36 -14.22
N ALA A 261 -8.46 -18.93 -13.08
CA ALA A 261 -9.37 -18.26 -12.15
C ALA A 261 -8.75 -17.00 -11.51
N ILE A 262 -7.46 -17.03 -11.19
CA ILE A 262 -6.73 -15.87 -10.64
C ILE A 262 -6.67 -14.76 -11.68
N VAL A 263 -6.32 -15.07 -12.94
CA VAL A 263 -6.26 -14.06 -14.01
C VAL A 263 -7.67 -13.50 -14.29
N ALA A 264 -8.69 -14.34 -14.35
CA ALA A 264 -10.06 -13.93 -14.64
C ALA A 264 -10.66 -13.04 -13.54
N SER A 265 -10.42 -13.36 -12.27
CA SER A 265 -10.91 -12.56 -11.14
C SER A 265 -9.98 -11.38 -10.80
N GLY A 266 -8.70 -11.48 -11.14
CA GLY A 266 -7.64 -10.63 -10.61
C GLY A 266 -7.60 -10.65 -9.08
N SER A 267 -7.82 -11.83 -8.48
CA SER A 267 -7.88 -12.05 -7.04
C SER A 267 -7.23 -13.40 -6.70
N LEU A 268 -6.66 -13.49 -5.50
CA LEU A 268 -6.16 -14.75 -4.94
C LEU A 268 -7.24 -15.52 -4.17
N ASP A 269 -8.40 -14.89 -3.95
CA ASP A 269 -9.59 -15.47 -3.35
C ASP A 269 -10.38 -16.23 -4.44
N VAL A 270 -9.87 -17.40 -4.81
CA VAL A 270 -10.45 -18.30 -5.82
C VAL A 270 -10.80 -19.65 -5.21
N ASP A 271 -11.80 -20.32 -5.77
CA ASP A 271 -12.25 -21.61 -5.28
C ASP A 271 -11.17 -22.69 -5.46
N LEU A 272 -10.99 -23.50 -4.42
CA LEU A 272 -10.09 -24.65 -4.48
C LEU A 272 -10.70 -25.77 -5.31
N VAL A 273 -9.85 -26.52 -6.01
CA VAL A 273 -10.30 -27.66 -6.82
C VAL A 273 -10.51 -28.89 -5.94
N SER A 274 -11.72 -29.45 -6.00
CA SER A 274 -12.07 -30.69 -5.27
C SER A 274 -11.15 -31.84 -5.69
N GLY A 275 -10.61 -32.57 -4.70
CA GLY A 275 -9.63 -33.65 -4.93
C GLY A 275 -8.18 -33.17 -5.14
N ALA A 276 -7.96 -31.87 -5.35
CA ALA A 276 -6.64 -31.26 -5.55
C ALA A 276 -6.39 -30.08 -4.59
N THR A 277 -6.94 -30.16 -3.37
CA THR A 277 -6.91 -29.05 -2.39
C THR A 277 -5.49 -28.61 -2.03
N VAL A 278 -4.56 -29.56 -1.84
CA VAL A 278 -3.19 -29.25 -1.46
C VAL A 278 -2.45 -28.59 -2.62
N SER A 279 -2.60 -29.13 -3.83
CA SER A 279 -2.02 -28.55 -5.05
C SER A 279 -2.59 -27.15 -5.33
N SER A 280 -3.90 -26.95 -5.14
CA SER A 280 -4.57 -25.65 -5.30
C SER A 280 -3.98 -24.59 -4.35
N LYS A 281 -3.84 -24.94 -3.07
CA LYS A 281 -3.19 -24.06 -2.08
C LYS A 281 -1.73 -23.81 -2.40
N GLY A 282 -1.02 -24.80 -2.93
CA GLY A 282 0.36 -24.65 -3.37
C GLY A 282 0.49 -23.63 -4.51
N VAL A 283 -0.37 -23.70 -5.52
CA VAL A 283 -0.39 -22.72 -6.62
C VAL A 283 -0.70 -21.31 -6.11
N ILE A 284 -1.75 -21.14 -5.30
CA ILE A 284 -2.09 -19.83 -4.71
C ILE A 284 -0.92 -19.29 -3.88
N ALA A 285 -0.25 -20.13 -3.09
CA ALA A 285 0.89 -19.74 -2.28
C ALA A 285 2.10 -19.33 -3.13
N ALA A 286 2.38 -20.03 -4.23
CA ALA A 286 3.46 -19.67 -5.15
C ALA A 286 3.14 -18.35 -5.87
N VAL A 287 1.90 -18.14 -6.31
CA VAL A 287 1.47 -16.86 -6.88
C VAL A 287 1.58 -15.73 -5.85
N THR A 288 1.22 -16.00 -4.59
CA THR A 288 1.38 -15.04 -3.49
C THR A 288 2.86 -14.66 -3.29
N ASP A 289 3.78 -15.64 -3.33
CA ASP A 289 5.22 -15.38 -3.25
C ASP A 289 5.73 -14.53 -4.41
N ALA A 290 5.27 -14.79 -5.63
CA ALA A 290 5.58 -13.96 -6.79
C ALA A 290 5.07 -12.52 -6.62
N LEU A 291 3.81 -12.35 -6.23
CA LEU A 291 3.17 -11.04 -6.13
C LEU A 291 3.75 -10.16 -5.01
N LYS A 292 4.27 -10.75 -3.93
CA LYS A 292 5.02 -10.00 -2.89
C LYS A 292 6.22 -9.25 -3.46
N LYS A 293 6.85 -9.78 -4.52
CA LYS A 293 7.99 -9.15 -5.20
C LYS A 293 7.53 -8.02 -6.14
N ALA A 294 6.23 -7.95 -6.42
CA ALA A 294 5.59 -6.93 -7.24
C ALA A 294 4.95 -5.80 -6.41
N GLU A 295 5.05 -5.80 -5.06
CA GLU A 295 4.51 -4.75 -4.18
C GLU A 295 5.44 -3.55 -3.98
#